data_AF-A0A2D3NE19-F1
#
_entry.id   AF-A0A2D3NE19-F1
#
_cell.length_a   1.000
_cell.length_b   1.000
_cell.length_c   1.000
_cell.angle_alpha   90.00
_cell.angle_beta   90.00
_cell.angle_gamma   90.00
#
_symmetry.space_group_name_H-M   'P 1'
#
loop_
_entity.id
_entity.type
_entity.pdbx_description
1 polymer ?
#
loop_
_entity_poly.entity_id
_entity_poly.type
_entity_poly.pdbx_seq_one_letter_code
_entity_poly.pdbx_strand_id
1 'polypeptide(L)'
;MAIAATAQNGSLKVTEPEFDFSQPVSSVKYQNNAKAIRANLPANQRYMGNFSGDNYNEKGVGFTQNEGKITLLTPVNKIIAENFNGGKVVGMRVALPADGIGAITAKLYTYNISGGDIEYNVVAEKEIASSKKGWNDCTFSTPYTLDLSKVEGVMLGFTYTQKKGSSPECYAISLLNEGTIETSYAAMEGSSKLYKFGSEKYGNLCVQAVVEKEYPAKDIVLHNVTFSKFTKAASNSKFTVNVSNFGTADINSYTLAASIDGKLVKEQTITGVVNGKMKADVVEIPTIDAQLGARKIKFTITKVDGAAPTGNTKNDAYEGDINLYETGLKRQKHLVEQFTAVTCTWCPTGSRLLKKLQEKRKDLAWIALHGPMGSPDPMQTNQSIAIMKALGANGYPMAAFNRTVIEGALTTAIAFKESAFEEGVQMFSNMFDQTDENLPAFVNIDIVAKADKLANGSNQMVVDVKGTGVKNAGGFLKDYALYVYVTEDGIVSPQIDKGQKIKNYVHNNTFRQCLTNINGDNITWSGDNFDKQFTYDIPAGYNASKMHVVAFVAPKLGNSAIPMTELVVNQTNMVEVTTTAGIEDASMDNDNEIVARYNLAGQKIDTAQKGVNIVKYKNGKVVRVIVK
;
A
#
# COMPACT_ATOMS: atom_id res chain seq x y z
N MET A 1 -68.82 -12.90 -32.96
CA MET A 1 -68.57 -12.04 -31.80
C MET A 1 -67.09 -11.74 -31.76
N ALA A 2 -66.74 -10.47 -31.92
CA ALA A 2 -65.37 -9.98 -31.87
C ALA A 2 -64.87 -9.95 -30.42
N ILE A 3 -63.65 -10.42 -30.18
CA ILE A 3 -62.85 -10.00 -29.03
C ILE A 3 -61.47 -9.66 -29.57
N ALA A 4 -61.16 -8.37 -29.47
CA ALA A 4 -59.92 -7.75 -29.91
C ALA A 4 -58.74 -8.18 -29.05
N ALA A 5 -57.62 -8.52 -29.69
CA ALA A 5 -56.32 -8.56 -29.05
C ALA A 5 -55.70 -7.17 -29.13
N THR A 6 -55.57 -6.51 -27.97
CA THR A 6 -54.84 -5.25 -27.81
C THR A 6 -53.34 -5.49 -28.03
N ALA A 7 -52.78 -4.87 -29.07
CA ALA A 7 -51.35 -4.75 -29.27
C ALA A 7 -50.77 -3.70 -28.32
N GLN A 8 -49.82 -4.08 -27.46
CA GLN A 8 -48.94 -3.16 -26.75
C GLN A 8 -47.67 -2.95 -27.57
N ASN A 9 -47.51 -1.75 -28.12
CA ASN A 9 -46.26 -1.26 -28.71
C ASN A 9 -45.20 -1.12 -27.60
N GLY A 10 -44.34 -2.12 -27.48
CA GLY A 10 -43.05 -1.99 -26.79
C GLY A 10 -41.95 -1.67 -27.81
N SER A 11 -41.62 -0.39 -27.98
CA SER A 11 -40.41 -0.01 -28.71
C SER A 11 -39.18 -0.47 -27.88
N LEU A 12 -38.57 -1.59 -28.28
CA LEU A 12 -37.24 -1.97 -27.82
C LEU A 12 -36.23 -0.91 -28.31
N LYS A 13 -35.93 0.07 -27.46
CA LYS A 13 -34.67 0.79 -27.56
C LYS A 13 -33.57 -0.21 -27.20
N VAL A 14 -32.83 -0.66 -28.21
CA VAL A 14 -31.57 -1.36 -27.99
C VAL A 14 -30.64 -0.34 -27.32
N THR A 15 -30.47 -0.44 -26.01
CA THR A 15 -29.42 0.25 -25.28
C THR A 15 -28.09 -0.30 -25.79
N GLU A 16 -27.25 0.57 -26.34
CA GLU A 16 -25.86 0.22 -26.65
C GLU A 16 -25.19 -0.33 -25.38
N PRO A 17 -24.35 -1.38 -25.48
CA PRO A 17 -23.65 -1.93 -24.34
C PRO A 17 -22.80 -0.82 -23.66
N GLU A 18 -22.96 -0.67 -22.34
CA GLU A 18 -22.17 0.28 -21.55
C GLU A 18 -20.68 -0.10 -21.59
N PHE A 19 -19.82 0.84 -21.97
CA PHE A 19 -18.38 0.65 -21.98
C PHE A 19 -17.83 0.63 -20.56
N ASP A 20 -17.24 -0.50 -20.12
CA ASP A 20 -16.72 -0.62 -18.76
C ASP A 20 -15.33 0.02 -18.62
N PHE A 21 -15.25 1.14 -17.91
CA PHE A 21 -13.99 1.81 -17.54
C PHE A 21 -13.45 1.37 -16.17
N SER A 22 -14.03 0.33 -15.53
CA SER A 22 -13.79 0.00 -14.12
C SER A 22 -12.33 -0.22 -13.78
N GLN A 23 -11.54 -0.94 -14.60
CA GLN A 23 -10.06 -0.88 -14.71
C GLN A 23 -9.53 -1.57 -15.99
N PRO A 24 -8.49 -1.04 -16.65
CA PRO A 24 -7.84 -1.70 -17.78
C PRO A 24 -6.97 -2.87 -17.30
N VAL A 25 -6.79 -3.87 -18.16
CA VAL A 25 -5.99 -5.07 -17.89
C VAL A 25 -4.55 -4.85 -18.37
N SER A 26 -3.56 -5.22 -17.56
CA SER A 26 -2.14 -5.20 -17.94
C SER A 26 -1.75 -6.40 -18.81
N SER A 27 -0.87 -6.18 -19.79
CA SER A 27 -0.32 -7.24 -20.64
C SER A 27 0.67 -8.20 -19.94
N VAL A 28 1.23 -7.82 -18.79
CA VAL A 28 2.16 -8.64 -17.97
C VAL A 28 2.15 -8.21 -16.48
N LYS A 29 2.76 -9.02 -15.61
CA LYS A 29 2.95 -8.72 -14.18
C LYS A 29 4.12 -7.78 -13.87
N TYR A 30 5.10 -7.64 -14.78
CA TYR A 30 6.31 -6.83 -14.58
C TYR A 30 6.39 -5.68 -15.58
N GLN A 31 6.62 -4.45 -15.11
CA GLN A 31 6.83 -3.28 -15.95
C GLN A 31 8.30 -3.24 -16.41
N ASN A 32 8.52 -3.13 -17.72
CA ASN A 32 9.85 -2.93 -18.29
C ASN A 32 9.88 -1.56 -18.98
N ASN A 33 10.77 -0.69 -18.49
CA ASN A 33 11.00 0.61 -19.09
C ASN A 33 11.92 0.46 -20.29
N ALA A 34 11.53 1.02 -21.44
CA ALA A 34 12.41 1.15 -22.58
C ALA A 34 12.87 2.59 -22.76
N LYS A 35 14.14 2.71 -23.17
CA LYS A 35 14.79 3.97 -23.46
C LYS A 35 14.70 4.24 -24.96
N ALA A 36 13.98 5.29 -25.35
CA ALA A 36 13.93 5.74 -26.74
C ALA A 36 14.95 6.87 -27.01
N ILE A 37 15.31 7.04 -28.29
CA ILE A 37 16.15 8.15 -28.75
C ILE A 37 15.26 9.37 -29.01
N ARG A 38 15.56 10.49 -28.34
CA ARG A 38 14.84 11.76 -28.47
C ARG A 38 15.13 12.42 -29.82
N ALA A 39 14.13 13.04 -30.45
CA ALA A 39 14.36 13.99 -31.53
C ALA A 39 15.10 15.23 -30.98
N ASN A 40 16.11 15.72 -31.70
CA ASN A 40 16.77 16.98 -31.33
C ASN A 40 15.78 18.13 -31.54
N LEU A 41 15.25 18.66 -30.44
CA LEU A 41 14.41 19.86 -30.50
C LEU A 41 15.28 21.09 -30.79
N PRO A 42 14.77 22.06 -31.56
CA PRO A 42 15.34 23.40 -31.65
C PRO A 42 15.57 24.02 -30.27
N ALA A 43 16.53 24.94 -30.16
CA ALA A 43 16.90 25.57 -28.89
C ALA A 43 15.71 26.28 -28.19
N ASN A 44 14.75 26.79 -28.97
CA ASN A 44 13.53 27.44 -28.50
C ASN A 44 12.36 26.47 -28.22
N GLN A 45 12.56 25.15 -28.26
CA GLN A 45 11.50 24.16 -28.02
C GLN A 45 11.81 23.22 -26.86
N ARG A 46 10.80 22.90 -26.04
CA ARG A 46 10.91 21.96 -24.91
C ARG A 46 9.70 21.05 -24.84
N TYR A 47 9.90 19.87 -24.25
CA TYR A 47 8.79 18.98 -23.94
C TYR A 47 8.09 19.40 -22.65
N MET A 48 6.78 19.50 -22.69
CA MET A 48 5.90 19.69 -21.53
C MET A 48 5.10 18.41 -21.29
N GLY A 49 5.16 17.90 -20.06
CA GLY A 49 4.43 16.71 -19.62
C GLY A 49 4.79 16.40 -18.17
N ASN A 50 4.09 15.45 -17.55
CA ASN A 50 4.27 15.15 -16.13
C ASN A 50 5.61 14.49 -15.77
N PHE A 51 6.39 14.10 -16.79
CA PHE A 51 7.76 13.62 -16.68
C PHE A 51 8.59 14.11 -17.89
N SER A 52 9.90 14.21 -17.70
CA SER A 52 10.83 14.79 -18.67
C SER A 52 11.69 13.75 -19.40
N GLY A 53 11.70 12.50 -18.94
CA GLY A 53 12.40 11.39 -19.58
C GLY A 53 11.80 10.98 -20.93
N ASP A 54 12.54 10.14 -21.65
CA ASP A 54 12.11 9.50 -22.90
C ASP A 54 11.67 8.05 -22.67
N ASN A 55 11.66 7.62 -21.41
CA ASN A 55 11.19 6.31 -21.01
C ASN A 55 9.70 6.18 -21.34
N TYR A 56 9.31 4.97 -21.72
CA TYR A 56 7.91 4.56 -21.79
C TYR A 56 7.84 3.08 -21.42
N ASN A 57 6.64 2.61 -21.10
CA ASN A 57 6.44 1.21 -20.77
C ASN A 57 6.16 0.44 -22.06
N GLU A 58 7.00 -0.54 -22.39
CA GLU A 58 6.78 -1.38 -23.58
C GLU A 58 5.63 -2.38 -23.40
N LYS A 59 5.05 -2.43 -22.20
CA LYS A 59 3.93 -3.27 -21.83
C LYS A 59 2.80 -2.39 -21.37
N GLY A 60 1.76 -2.33 -22.20
CA GLY A 60 0.62 -1.49 -21.95
C GLY A 60 -0.45 -2.12 -21.08
N VAL A 61 -1.41 -1.27 -20.74
CA VAL A 61 -2.74 -1.65 -20.27
C VAL A 61 -3.77 -1.42 -21.37
N GLY A 62 -4.95 -2.03 -21.27
CA GLY A 62 -6.05 -1.76 -22.20
C GLY A 62 -7.40 -2.21 -21.66
N PHE A 63 -8.47 -1.64 -22.20
CA PHE A 63 -9.85 -2.02 -21.88
C PHE A 63 -10.24 -3.25 -22.70
N THR A 64 -9.56 -4.36 -22.46
CA THR A 64 -9.55 -5.57 -23.32
C THR A 64 -10.89 -6.29 -23.46
N GLN A 65 -11.89 -5.94 -22.64
CA GLN A 65 -13.25 -6.47 -22.73
C GLN A 65 -14.15 -5.66 -23.68
N ASN A 66 -13.72 -4.45 -24.03
CA ASN A 66 -14.47 -3.49 -24.81
C ASN A 66 -13.81 -3.25 -26.17
N GLU A 67 -14.59 -2.69 -27.10
CA GLU A 67 -14.13 -2.24 -28.40
C GLU A 67 -14.75 -0.89 -28.70
N GLY A 68 -13.99 0.03 -29.29
CA GLY A 68 -14.48 1.36 -29.62
C GLY A 68 -13.41 2.43 -29.57
N LYS A 69 -13.77 3.64 -30.00
CA LYS A 69 -12.86 4.77 -29.97
C LYS A 69 -12.88 5.46 -28.60
N ILE A 70 -11.69 5.55 -28.00
CA ILE A 70 -11.49 6.10 -26.67
C ILE A 70 -10.50 7.24 -26.76
N THR A 71 -10.83 8.33 -26.07
CA THR A 71 -9.92 9.42 -25.80
C THR A 71 -9.34 9.25 -24.40
N LEU A 72 -8.02 9.18 -24.31
CA LEU A 72 -7.28 9.28 -23.07
C LEU A 72 -6.79 10.70 -22.88
N LEU A 73 -6.78 11.16 -21.65
CA LEU A 73 -6.34 12.50 -21.30
C LEU A 73 -5.82 12.56 -19.87
N THR A 74 -4.73 13.29 -19.67
CA THR A 74 -4.09 13.51 -18.37
C THR A 74 -3.87 15.00 -18.16
N PRO A 75 -4.25 15.58 -17.00
CA PRO A 75 -3.80 16.90 -16.61
C PRO A 75 -2.28 16.98 -16.58
N VAL A 76 -1.74 18.12 -17.01
CA VAL A 76 -0.34 18.47 -16.73
C VAL A 76 -0.31 19.14 -15.36
N ASN A 77 0.56 18.66 -14.47
CA ASN A 77 0.70 19.25 -13.14
C ASN A 77 0.89 20.77 -13.24
N LYS A 78 0.16 21.52 -12.42
CA LYS A 78 0.09 22.98 -12.50
C LYS A 78 1.48 23.66 -12.43
N ILE A 79 2.35 23.20 -11.52
CA ILE A 79 3.70 23.76 -11.37
C ILE A 79 4.53 23.52 -12.63
N ILE A 80 4.36 22.36 -13.26
CA ILE A 80 5.02 22.04 -14.54
C ILE A 80 4.48 22.96 -15.64
N ALA A 81 3.16 23.04 -15.80
CA ALA A 81 2.50 23.83 -16.84
C ALA A 81 2.86 25.33 -16.77
N GLU A 82 3.02 25.88 -15.56
CA GLU A 82 3.40 27.29 -15.34
C GLU A 82 4.76 27.66 -15.98
N ASN A 83 5.71 26.72 -16.10
CA ASN A 83 6.99 26.96 -16.79
C ASN A 83 6.78 27.34 -18.28
N PHE A 84 5.73 26.81 -18.87
CA PHE A 84 5.43 26.92 -20.28
C PHE A 84 4.41 28.01 -20.60
N ASN A 85 3.87 28.69 -19.59
CA ASN A 85 2.89 29.76 -19.79
C ASN A 85 3.45 30.86 -20.73
N GLY A 86 2.61 31.36 -21.63
CA GLY A 86 2.98 32.26 -22.72
C GLY A 86 3.69 31.59 -23.92
N GLY A 87 4.08 30.33 -23.80
CA GLY A 87 4.68 29.56 -24.90
C GLY A 87 3.65 29.03 -25.89
N LYS A 88 4.10 28.72 -27.11
CA LYS A 88 3.27 28.19 -28.19
C LYS A 88 3.43 26.68 -28.29
N VAL A 89 2.39 25.92 -27.98
CA VAL A 89 2.37 24.46 -28.18
C VAL A 89 2.29 24.17 -29.68
N VAL A 90 3.38 23.67 -30.24
CA VAL A 90 3.54 23.43 -31.69
C VAL A 90 3.31 21.98 -32.08
N GLY A 91 3.29 21.06 -31.13
CA GLY A 91 3.13 19.64 -31.42
C GLY A 91 3.02 18.79 -30.17
N MET A 92 3.03 17.47 -30.37
CA MET A 92 2.95 16.49 -29.29
C MET A 92 3.56 15.16 -29.73
N ARG A 93 3.99 14.37 -28.75
CA ARG A 93 4.42 12.98 -28.93
C ARG A 93 3.65 12.05 -28.02
N VAL A 94 3.33 10.87 -28.54
CA VAL A 94 2.58 9.80 -27.86
C VAL A 94 3.39 8.52 -27.90
N ALA A 95 3.64 7.90 -26.74
CA ALA A 95 4.31 6.61 -26.68
C ALA A 95 3.29 5.48 -26.67
N LEU A 96 3.48 4.50 -27.56
CA LEU A 96 2.62 3.32 -27.65
C LEU A 96 3.42 2.04 -27.33
N PRO A 97 2.83 1.09 -26.58
CA PRO A 97 3.52 -0.13 -26.16
C PRO A 97 3.51 -1.24 -27.23
N ALA A 98 2.72 -1.10 -28.30
CA ALA A 98 2.54 -2.13 -29.33
C ALA A 98 2.40 -1.53 -30.74
N ASP A 99 2.76 -2.33 -31.75
CA ASP A 99 2.42 -2.07 -33.14
C ASP A 99 0.96 -2.47 -33.43
N GLY A 100 0.41 -2.06 -34.58
CA GLY A 100 -0.91 -2.50 -35.03
C GLY A 100 -2.12 -1.81 -34.36
N ILE A 101 -1.87 -0.74 -33.58
CA ILE A 101 -2.89 0.12 -32.98
C ILE A 101 -3.61 0.95 -34.06
N GLY A 102 -2.93 1.26 -35.17
CA GLY A 102 -3.50 1.98 -36.31
C GLY A 102 -3.37 3.50 -36.15
N ALA A 103 -4.38 4.24 -36.61
CA ALA A 103 -4.41 5.69 -36.50
C ALA A 103 -4.64 6.13 -35.05
N ILE A 104 -3.93 7.18 -34.64
CA ILE A 104 -4.19 7.88 -33.37
C ILE A 104 -4.35 9.39 -33.65
N THR A 105 -5.09 10.08 -32.80
CA THR A 105 -5.22 11.54 -32.86
C THR A 105 -4.66 12.15 -31.58
N ALA A 106 -3.51 12.80 -31.66
CA ALA A 106 -2.91 13.56 -30.58
C ALA A 106 -3.73 14.84 -30.31
N LYS A 107 -4.01 15.14 -29.04
CA LYS A 107 -4.89 16.25 -28.63
C LYS A 107 -4.32 17.01 -27.42
N LEU A 108 -4.36 18.33 -27.52
CA LEU A 108 -4.14 19.27 -26.42
C LEU A 108 -5.50 19.83 -25.98
N TYR A 109 -5.73 19.86 -24.67
CA TYR A 109 -6.92 20.42 -24.08
C TYR A 109 -6.59 21.54 -23.10
N THR A 110 -7.50 22.48 -22.94
CA THR A 110 -7.58 23.36 -21.77
C THR A 110 -8.74 22.94 -20.89
N TYR A 111 -8.66 23.18 -19.58
CA TYR A 111 -9.76 22.87 -18.67
C TYR A 111 -9.99 23.92 -17.58
N ASN A 112 -11.19 23.91 -17.02
CA ASN A 112 -11.61 24.59 -15.80
C ASN A 112 -12.36 23.61 -14.89
N ILE A 113 -12.39 23.88 -13.59
CA ILE A 113 -13.19 23.12 -12.63
C ILE A 113 -14.46 23.91 -12.31
N SER A 114 -15.61 23.29 -12.59
CA SER A 114 -16.93 23.88 -12.36
C SER A 114 -17.76 22.89 -11.56
N GLY A 115 -18.21 23.29 -10.37
CA GLY A 115 -18.99 22.39 -9.49
C GLY A 115 -18.27 21.11 -9.04
N GLY A 116 -16.93 21.04 -9.18
CA GLY A 116 -16.12 19.85 -8.91
C GLY A 116 -15.85 18.96 -10.12
N ASP A 117 -16.48 19.24 -11.27
CA ASP A 117 -16.27 18.54 -12.53
C ASP A 117 -15.27 19.27 -13.43
N ILE A 118 -14.52 18.52 -14.23
CA ILE A 118 -13.57 19.05 -15.20
C ILE A 118 -14.31 19.33 -16.51
N GLU A 119 -14.42 20.61 -16.85
CA GLU A 119 -14.89 21.05 -18.16
C GLU A 119 -13.68 21.32 -19.06
N TYR A 120 -13.63 20.68 -20.24
CA TYR A 120 -12.46 20.75 -21.11
C TYR A 120 -12.80 20.97 -22.59
N ASN A 121 -11.87 21.63 -23.30
CA ASN A 121 -11.99 21.93 -24.72
C ASN A 121 -10.72 21.49 -25.45
N VAL A 122 -10.88 20.86 -26.62
CA VAL A 122 -9.75 20.60 -27.54
C VAL A 122 -9.33 21.93 -28.14
N VAL A 123 -8.05 22.26 -28.02
CA VAL A 123 -7.49 23.52 -28.56
C VAL A 123 -6.44 23.30 -29.65
N ALA A 124 -5.90 22.09 -29.76
CA ALA A 124 -5.08 21.66 -30.89
C ALA A 124 -5.15 20.14 -31.04
N GLU A 125 -5.14 19.65 -32.27
CA GLU A 125 -5.09 18.21 -32.54
C GLU A 125 -4.37 17.88 -33.85
N LYS A 126 -3.88 16.64 -33.95
CA LYS A 126 -3.28 16.11 -35.18
C LYS A 126 -3.43 14.59 -35.24
N GLU A 127 -3.92 14.11 -36.37
CA GLU A 127 -3.92 12.67 -36.67
C GLU A 127 -2.54 12.19 -37.11
N ILE A 128 -2.15 11.04 -36.58
CA ILE A 128 -1.03 10.20 -37.00
C ILE A 128 -1.65 8.96 -37.64
N ALA A 129 -1.74 8.97 -38.97
CA ALA A 129 -2.50 7.98 -39.75
C ALA A 129 -2.00 6.54 -39.55
N SER A 130 -0.71 6.36 -39.28
CA SER A 130 -0.12 5.07 -38.94
C SER A 130 0.84 5.25 -37.78
N SER A 131 0.49 4.67 -36.64
CA SER A 131 1.34 4.66 -35.46
C SER A 131 2.23 3.40 -35.39
N LYS A 132 3.30 3.49 -34.62
CA LYS A 132 4.25 2.39 -34.33
C LYS A 132 4.45 2.26 -32.82
N LYS A 133 4.97 1.10 -32.39
CA LYS A 133 5.51 0.94 -31.03
C LYS A 133 6.59 2.00 -30.77
N GLY A 134 6.57 2.56 -29.56
CA GLY A 134 7.43 3.66 -29.14
C GLY A 134 6.80 5.02 -29.37
N TRP A 135 7.64 6.06 -29.46
CA TRP A 135 7.18 7.44 -29.61
C TRP A 135 6.75 7.75 -31.04
N ASN A 136 5.61 8.42 -31.13
CA ASN A 136 5.00 8.92 -32.36
C ASN A 136 4.83 10.44 -32.21
N ASP A 137 5.63 11.21 -32.95
CA ASP A 137 5.68 12.67 -32.90
C ASP A 137 4.77 13.28 -33.97
N CYS A 138 4.15 14.43 -33.66
CA CYS A 138 3.35 15.19 -34.60
C CYS A 138 3.47 16.70 -34.35
N THR A 139 3.28 17.47 -35.42
CA THR A 139 3.17 18.94 -35.38
C THR A 139 1.70 19.31 -35.55
N PHE A 140 1.19 20.16 -34.67
CA PHE A 140 -0.17 20.67 -34.76
C PHE A 140 -0.31 21.62 -35.95
N SER A 141 -1.37 21.42 -36.74
CA SER A 141 -1.69 22.29 -37.87
C SER A 141 -2.04 23.71 -37.42
N THR A 142 -2.63 23.82 -36.22
CA THR A 142 -2.90 25.09 -35.55
C THR A 142 -2.26 25.04 -34.17
N PRO A 143 -1.04 25.58 -34.01
CA PRO A 143 -0.40 25.67 -32.71
C PRO A 143 -1.22 26.52 -31.73
N TYR A 144 -1.10 26.24 -30.44
CA TYR A 144 -1.87 26.92 -29.39
C TYR A 144 -0.97 27.72 -28.45
N THR A 145 -1.25 29.00 -28.23
CA THR A 145 -0.52 29.80 -27.23
C THR A 145 -1.11 29.56 -25.84
N LEU A 146 -0.27 29.09 -24.91
CA LEU A 146 -0.66 28.85 -23.52
C LEU A 146 -0.92 30.17 -22.81
N ASP A 147 -2.10 30.28 -22.21
CA ASP A 147 -2.51 31.40 -21.38
C ASP A 147 -3.25 30.88 -20.14
N LEU A 148 -2.48 30.50 -19.11
CA LEU A 148 -2.99 29.99 -17.84
C LEU A 148 -3.67 31.06 -16.98
N SER A 149 -3.80 32.30 -17.47
CA SER A 149 -4.64 33.31 -16.81
C SER A 149 -6.13 33.17 -17.18
N LYS A 150 -6.44 32.44 -18.25
CA LYS A 150 -7.81 32.25 -18.78
C LYS A 150 -8.40 30.88 -18.48
N VAL A 151 -7.57 29.92 -18.07
CA VAL A 151 -7.94 28.53 -17.83
C VAL A 151 -7.22 28.02 -16.59
N GLU A 152 -7.79 27.05 -15.89
CA GLU A 152 -7.14 26.47 -14.71
C GLU A 152 -5.94 25.58 -15.05
N GLY A 153 -5.92 24.98 -16.24
CA GLY A 153 -4.81 24.16 -16.69
C GLY A 153 -4.98 23.60 -18.10
N VAL A 154 -4.08 22.67 -18.43
CA VAL A 154 -4.08 21.94 -19.70
C VAL A 154 -4.03 20.44 -19.47
N MET A 155 -4.58 19.68 -20.42
CA MET A 155 -4.44 18.22 -20.48
C MET A 155 -3.81 17.80 -21.79
N LEU A 156 -3.04 16.71 -21.74
CA LEU A 156 -2.47 16.05 -22.90
C LEU A 156 -3.16 14.71 -23.08
N GLY A 157 -3.40 14.31 -24.32
CA GLY A 157 -4.14 13.08 -24.57
C GLY A 157 -4.10 12.62 -26.01
N PHE A 158 -4.66 11.45 -26.26
CA PHE A 158 -4.85 10.98 -27.63
C PHE A 158 -6.11 10.13 -27.74
N THR A 159 -6.68 10.13 -28.94
CA THR A 159 -7.78 9.21 -29.32
C THR A 159 -7.21 8.04 -30.10
N TYR A 160 -7.68 6.83 -29.81
CA TYR A 160 -7.32 5.60 -30.52
C TYR A 160 -8.51 4.65 -30.57
N THR A 161 -8.41 3.59 -31.39
CA THR A 161 -9.42 2.52 -31.43
C THR A 161 -8.98 1.38 -30.51
N GLN A 162 -9.67 1.20 -29.39
CA GLN A 162 -9.49 0.05 -28.50
C GLN A 162 -10.03 -1.20 -29.18
N LYS A 163 -9.21 -2.25 -29.19
CA LYS A 163 -9.58 -3.58 -29.68
C LYS A 163 -9.87 -4.52 -28.51
N LYS A 164 -10.87 -5.38 -28.68
CA LYS A 164 -11.17 -6.44 -27.72
C LYS A 164 -10.22 -7.63 -27.91
N GLY A 165 -9.79 -8.26 -26.81
CA GLY A 165 -8.96 -9.47 -26.85
C GLY A 165 -7.64 -9.35 -26.09
N SER A 166 -6.68 -10.20 -26.43
CA SER A 166 -5.40 -10.35 -25.71
C SER A 166 -4.17 -10.25 -26.61
N SER A 167 -4.32 -9.78 -27.85
CA SER A 167 -3.18 -9.47 -28.73
C SER A 167 -2.51 -8.16 -28.28
N PRO A 168 -1.24 -7.91 -28.63
CA PRO A 168 -0.48 -6.75 -28.14
C PRO A 168 -1.19 -5.40 -28.34
N GLU A 169 -1.87 -5.21 -29.47
CA GLU A 169 -2.60 -4.00 -29.83
C GLU A 169 -3.86 -3.76 -28.98
N CYS A 170 -4.36 -4.78 -28.25
CA CYS A 170 -5.43 -4.62 -27.25
C CYS A 170 -4.95 -3.86 -26.00
N TYR A 171 -3.64 -3.68 -25.83
CA TYR A 171 -3.01 -3.04 -24.67
C TYR A 171 -2.35 -1.71 -25.07
N ALA A 172 -3.09 -0.80 -25.70
CA ALA A 172 -2.55 0.39 -26.35
C ALA A 172 -2.04 1.50 -25.41
N ILE A 173 -2.26 1.38 -24.09
CA ILE A 173 -2.03 2.47 -23.14
C ILE A 173 -0.68 2.28 -22.44
N SER A 174 0.27 3.18 -22.70
CA SER A 174 1.55 3.23 -21.96
C SER A 174 1.44 4.16 -20.75
N LEU A 175 1.73 3.61 -19.56
CA LEU A 175 1.77 4.32 -18.28
C LEU A 175 3.13 4.08 -17.61
N LEU A 176 3.72 5.14 -17.06
CA LEU A 176 5.06 5.11 -16.50
C LEU A 176 5.11 5.82 -15.13
N ASN A 177 5.66 5.14 -14.13
CA ASN A 177 5.88 5.69 -12.79
C ASN A 177 7.14 6.58 -12.75
N GLU A 178 7.08 7.71 -13.43
CA GLU A 178 8.12 8.74 -13.49
C GLU A 178 7.47 10.13 -13.35
N GLY A 179 8.19 11.06 -12.72
CA GLY A 179 7.73 12.44 -12.54
C GLY A 179 6.61 12.59 -11.52
N THR A 180 5.81 13.65 -11.65
CA THR A 180 4.66 13.93 -10.75
C THR A 180 3.45 13.14 -11.23
N ILE A 181 2.98 12.16 -10.47
CA ILE A 181 1.87 11.29 -10.90
C ILE A 181 0.55 12.06 -10.85
N GLU A 182 -0.11 12.18 -12.02
CA GLU A 182 -1.44 12.76 -12.17
C GLU A 182 -2.46 11.69 -12.59
N THR A 183 -3.69 11.80 -12.10
CA THR A 183 -4.79 10.92 -12.53
C THR A 183 -5.08 11.12 -14.01
N SER A 184 -5.03 10.04 -14.78
CA SER A 184 -5.47 9.99 -16.17
C SER A 184 -6.93 9.54 -16.26
N TYR A 185 -7.61 10.04 -17.29
CA TYR A 185 -9.02 9.79 -17.54
C TYR A 185 -9.20 9.15 -18.91
N ALA A 186 -10.29 8.41 -19.04
CA ALA A 186 -10.80 7.92 -20.31
C ALA A 186 -12.18 8.55 -20.60
N ALA A 187 -12.46 8.83 -21.87
CA ALA A 187 -13.75 9.26 -22.36
C ALA A 187 -14.04 8.54 -23.67
N MET A 188 -15.31 8.20 -23.92
CA MET A 188 -15.72 7.76 -25.26
C MET A 188 -15.59 8.92 -26.25
N GLU A 189 -15.26 8.62 -27.51
CA GLU A 189 -15.25 9.66 -28.56
C GLU A 189 -16.62 10.37 -28.61
N GLY A 190 -16.61 11.70 -28.54
CA GLY A 190 -17.81 12.53 -28.53
C GLY A 190 -18.48 12.72 -27.16
N SER A 191 -18.01 12.05 -26.10
CA SER A 191 -18.47 12.27 -24.72
C SER A 191 -17.60 13.30 -24.00
N SER A 192 -18.21 14.19 -23.22
CA SER A 192 -17.53 15.08 -22.26
C SER A 192 -17.32 14.44 -20.88
N LYS A 193 -17.93 13.28 -20.62
CA LYS A 193 -17.83 12.59 -19.33
C LYS A 193 -16.49 11.86 -19.20
N LEU A 194 -15.76 12.18 -18.13
CA LEU A 194 -14.48 11.58 -17.78
C LEU A 194 -14.65 10.42 -16.80
N TYR A 195 -13.91 9.34 -17.06
CA TYR A 195 -13.85 8.16 -16.19
C TYR A 195 -12.42 7.97 -15.68
N LYS A 196 -12.26 7.94 -14.36
CA LYS A 196 -11.01 7.52 -13.72
C LYS A 196 -10.88 6.01 -13.87
N PHE A 197 -9.69 5.55 -14.26
CA PHE A 197 -9.43 4.13 -14.52
C PHE A 197 -8.29 3.55 -13.67
N GLY A 198 -7.86 4.27 -12.62
CA GLY A 198 -6.80 3.82 -11.71
C GLY A 198 -5.40 3.89 -12.31
N SER A 199 -5.14 4.88 -13.16
CA SER A 199 -3.84 5.05 -13.82
C SER A 199 -2.70 5.24 -12.84
N GLU A 200 -2.96 5.82 -11.67
CA GLU A 200 -1.99 6.16 -10.62
C GLU A 200 -1.22 4.93 -10.12
N LYS A 201 -1.83 3.74 -10.21
CA LYS A 201 -1.17 2.46 -9.91
C LYS A 201 -0.01 2.17 -10.86
N TYR A 202 -0.11 2.64 -12.10
CA TYR A 202 0.84 2.38 -13.18
C TYR A 202 1.71 3.60 -13.51
N GLY A 203 1.26 4.81 -13.16
CA GLY A 203 1.96 6.08 -13.31
C GLY A 203 1.31 7.03 -14.32
N ASN A 204 2.11 7.93 -14.88
CA ASN A 204 1.68 8.95 -15.84
C ASN A 204 1.44 8.38 -17.23
N LEU A 205 0.41 8.88 -17.93
CA LEU A 205 0.22 8.64 -19.36
C LEU A 205 1.43 9.14 -20.16
N CYS A 206 1.99 8.29 -21.01
CA CYS A 206 3.20 8.60 -21.77
C CYS A 206 2.92 9.53 -22.97
N VAL A 207 2.64 10.79 -22.67
CA VAL A 207 2.41 11.88 -23.64
C VAL A 207 3.22 13.12 -23.25
N GLN A 208 3.74 13.83 -24.23
CA GLN A 208 4.49 15.08 -24.04
C GLN A 208 4.16 16.07 -25.16
N ALA A 209 3.79 17.31 -24.83
CA ALA A 209 3.64 18.40 -25.78
C ALA A 209 5.00 19.02 -26.13
N VAL A 210 5.14 19.60 -27.31
CA VAL A 210 6.30 20.41 -27.71
C VAL A 210 5.89 21.88 -27.63
N VAL A 211 6.54 22.63 -26.75
CA VAL A 211 6.26 24.05 -26.52
C VAL A 211 7.43 24.88 -27.03
N GLU A 212 7.12 25.86 -27.87
CA GLU A 212 8.04 26.85 -28.40
C GLU A 212 7.96 28.14 -27.57
N LYS A 213 9.10 28.60 -27.05
CA LYS A 213 9.23 29.81 -26.23
C LYS A 213 10.70 30.28 -26.25
N GLU A 214 10.93 31.55 -25.91
CA GLU A 214 12.26 31.98 -25.50
C GLU A 214 12.57 31.46 -24.09
N TYR A 215 13.49 30.50 -24.02
CA TYR A 215 13.98 29.96 -22.76
C TYR A 215 15.26 30.68 -22.34
N PRO A 216 15.46 30.95 -21.03
CA PRO A 216 16.71 31.52 -20.55
C PRO A 216 17.89 30.58 -20.82
N ALA A 217 19.11 31.09 -20.70
CA ALA A 217 20.31 30.26 -20.85
C ALA A 217 20.34 29.10 -19.85
N LYS A 218 19.90 29.34 -18.61
CA LYS A 218 19.87 28.36 -17.52
C LYS A 218 18.55 28.49 -16.78
N ASP A 219 17.92 27.36 -16.49
CA ASP A 219 16.66 27.26 -15.73
C ASP A 219 16.67 25.90 -15.06
N ILE A 220 17.33 25.82 -13.90
CA ILE A 220 17.37 24.56 -13.17
C ILE A 220 15.99 24.27 -12.60
N VAL A 221 15.69 23.00 -12.36
CA VAL A 221 14.44 22.55 -11.74
C VAL A 221 14.80 21.52 -10.70
N LEU A 222 14.29 21.67 -9.48
CA LEU A 222 14.33 20.64 -8.43
C LEU A 222 13.00 19.89 -8.41
N HIS A 223 12.95 18.73 -9.09
CA HIS A 223 11.71 17.97 -9.26
C HIS A 223 11.19 17.40 -7.95
N ASN A 224 12.06 16.72 -7.20
CA ASN A 224 11.76 16.16 -5.89
C ASN A 224 13.05 15.83 -5.14
N VAL A 225 12.87 15.47 -3.87
CA VAL A 225 13.92 14.87 -3.05
C VAL A 225 13.42 13.55 -2.50
N THR A 226 14.15 12.46 -2.77
CA THR A 226 13.82 11.11 -2.28
C THR A 226 14.57 10.82 -0.97
N PHE A 227 13.81 10.42 0.06
CA PHE A 227 14.32 10.00 1.37
C PHE A 227 13.27 9.14 2.09
N SER A 228 13.68 8.40 3.13
CA SER A 228 12.73 7.64 3.95
C SER A 228 11.98 8.57 4.90
N LYS A 229 10.65 8.40 4.99
CA LYS A 229 9.79 9.15 5.92
C LYS A 229 10.33 9.11 7.35
N PHE A 230 10.90 7.97 7.76
CA PHE A 230 11.65 7.81 9.00
C PHE A 230 13.14 7.78 8.70
N THR A 231 13.84 8.85 9.05
CA THR A 231 15.28 8.99 8.82
C THR A 231 16.03 8.99 10.15
N LYS A 232 17.06 8.15 10.26
CA LYS A 232 17.92 8.16 11.44
C LYS A 232 18.70 9.47 11.48
N ALA A 233 18.65 10.15 12.61
CA ALA A 233 19.44 11.34 12.88
C ALA A 233 20.93 10.96 12.83
N ALA A 234 21.69 11.62 11.96
CA ALA A 234 23.09 11.32 11.69
C ALA A 234 23.83 12.56 11.19
N SER A 235 25.16 12.56 11.26
CA SER A 235 25.99 13.66 10.72
C SER A 235 25.97 13.73 9.19
N ASN A 236 25.51 12.66 8.52
CA ASN A 236 25.55 12.52 7.06
C ASN A 236 24.32 11.76 6.50
N SER A 237 23.11 12.12 6.94
CA SER A 237 21.90 11.54 6.38
C SER A 237 21.84 11.79 4.86
N LYS A 238 21.53 10.74 4.09
CA LYS A 238 21.55 10.78 2.62
C LYS A 238 20.18 11.14 2.06
N PHE A 239 20.20 12.03 1.07
CA PHE A 239 19.02 12.46 0.31
C PHE A 239 19.37 12.41 -1.17
N THR A 240 18.42 11.97 -2.00
CA THR A 240 18.60 12.01 -3.46
C THR A 240 17.83 13.17 -4.03
N VAL A 241 18.52 14.17 -4.56
CA VAL A 241 17.91 15.33 -5.22
C VAL A 241 17.82 15.07 -6.72
N ASN A 242 16.63 15.24 -7.29
CA ASN A 242 16.39 15.02 -8.71
C ASN A 242 16.25 16.36 -9.43
N VAL A 243 17.22 16.69 -10.29
CA VAL A 243 17.31 17.97 -10.98
C VAL A 243 17.33 17.82 -12.50
N SER A 244 16.91 18.86 -13.21
CA SER A 244 17.15 19.01 -14.65
C SER A 244 17.33 20.48 -15.00
N ASN A 245 17.70 20.78 -16.25
CA ASN A 245 17.85 22.13 -16.76
C ASN A 245 16.92 22.35 -17.96
N PHE A 246 16.01 23.31 -17.85
CA PHE A 246 15.10 23.74 -18.91
C PHE A 246 15.69 24.87 -19.76
N GLY A 247 16.84 25.43 -19.37
CA GLY A 247 17.57 26.43 -20.12
C GLY A 247 18.20 25.91 -21.42
N THR A 248 18.77 26.80 -22.21
CA THR A 248 19.37 26.49 -23.53
C THR A 248 20.83 26.07 -23.47
N ALA A 249 21.52 26.30 -22.35
CA ALA A 249 22.92 25.96 -22.14
C ALA A 249 23.08 25.06 -20.91
N ASP A 250 24.02 24.13 -20.96
CA ASP A 250 24.34 23.25 -19.84
C ASP A 250 24.72 24.02 -18.57
N ILE A 251 24.29 23.49 -17.42
CA ILE A 251 24.71 23.94 -16.09
C ILE A 251 25.84 23.02 -15.63
N ASN A 252 26.94 23.58 -15.12
CA ASN A 252 28.09 22.78 -14.68
C ASN A 252 28.11 22.53 -13.17
N SER A 253 27.34 23.32 -12.42
CA SER A 253 27.25 23.27 -10.96
C SER A 253 26.00 23.99 -10.45
N TYR A 254 25.51 23.58 -9.28
CA TYR A 254 24.49 24.30 -8.54
C TYR A 254 24.78 24.25 -7.04
N THR A 255 24.38 25.29 -6.30
CA THR A 255 24.49 25.36 -4.85
C THR A 255 23.13 25.05 -4.23
N LEU A 256 23.10 24.09 -3.30
CA LEU A 256 21.91 23.61 -2.64
C LEU A 256 21.98 23.95 -1.14
N ALA A 257 20.99 24.70 -0.66
CA ALA A 257 20.77 24.96 0.75
C ALA A 257 19.70 24.00 1.30
N ALA A 258 20.04 23.29 2.38
CA ALA A 258 19.12 22.44 3.13
C ALA A 258 18.84 23.07 4.50
N SER A 259 17.56 23.14 4.87
CA SER A 259 17.10 23.64 6.15
C SER A 259 16.11 22.68 6.81
N ILE A 260 16.11 22.67 8.14
CA ILE A 260 15.16 21.90 8.96
C ILE A 260 14.45 22.88 9.88
N ASP A 261 13.11 22.87 9.84
CA ASP A 261 12.24 23.83 10.54
C ASP A 261 12.66 25.30 10.29
N GLY A 262 13.06 25.61 9.05
CA GLY A 262 13.50 26.93 8.62
C GLY A 262 14.93 27.32 9.04
N LYS A 263 15.62 26.52 9.86
CA LYS A 263 17.03 26.74 10.20
C LYS A 263 17.94 26.15 9.13
N LEU A 264 18.83 26.95 8.56
CA LEU A 264 19.85 26.45 7.63
C LEU A 264 20.75 25.44 8.33
N VAL A 265 20.89 24.27 7.72
CA VAL A 265 21.65 23.13 8.25
C VAL A 265 22.94 22.93 7.44
N LYS A 266 22.84 23.03 6.12
CA LYS A 266 23.98 22.90 5.23
C LYS A 266 23.73 23.65 3.92
N GLU A 267 24.76 24.28 3.39
CA GLU A 267 24.80 24.77 2.02
C GLU A 267 26.02 24.15 1.35
N GLN A 268 25.84 23.57 0.16
CA GLN A 268 26.94 22.91 -0.56
C GLN A 268 26.79 23.09 -2.07
N THR A 269 27.91 23.10 -2.76
CA THR A 269 27.93 23.14 -4.23
C THR A 269 28.10 21.74 -4.78
N ILE A 270 27.17 21.33 -5.64
CA ILE A 270 27.20 20.08 -6.38
C ILE A 270 27.75 20.41 -7.77
N THR A 271 28.78 19.68 -8.19
CA THR A 271 29.39 19.82 -9.53
C THR A 271 28.90 18.72 -10.45
N GLY A 272 29.01 18.95 -11.76
CA GLY A 272 28.63 18.03 -12.81
C GLY A 272 27.49 18.56 -13.67
N VAL A 273 27.49 18.15 -14.93
CA VAL A 273 26.59 18.69 -15.96
C VAL A 273 25.14 18.37 -15.65
N VAL A 274 24.30 19.41 -15.57
CA VAL A 274 22.84 19.33 -15.55
C VAL A 274 22.32 19.91 -16.87
N ASN A 275 21.62 19.08 -17.63
CA ASN A 275 21.03 19.42 -18.93
C ASN A 275 19.53 19.06 -18.93
N GLY A 276 18.91 18.99 -20.10
CA GLY A 276 17.48 18.66 -20.24
C GLY A 276 17.07 17.25 -19.79
N LYS A 277 18.00 16.42 -19.29
CA LYS A 277 17.71 15.09 -18.73
C LYS A 277 17.67 15.16 -17.21
N MET A 278 16.81 14.34 -16.60
CA MET A 278 16.77 14.18 -15.16
C MET A 278 18.09 13.57 -14.65
N LYS A 279 18.70 14.24 -13.68
CA LYS A 279 19.92 13.84 -12.98
C LYS A 279 19.59 13.65 -11.50
N ALA A 280 19.98 12.50 -10.95
CA ALA A 280 19.86 12.20 -9.54
C ALA A 280 21.23 12.40 -8.86
N ASP A 281 21.31 13.32 -7.91
CA ASP A 281 22.50 13.55 -7.09
C ASP A 281 22.24 13.11 -5.65
N VAL A 282 23.15 12.34 -5.05
CA VAL A 282 23.08 11.99 -3.63
C VAL A 282 23.81 13.05 -2.83
N VAL A 283 23.11 13.66 -1.88
CA VAL A 283 23.65 14.68 -0.98
C VAL A 283 23.58 14.22 0.46
N GLU A 284 24.60 14.59 1.25
CA GLU A 284 24.66 14.29 2.67
C GLU A 284 24.35 15.55 3.48
N ILE A 285 23.30 15.50 4.30
CA ILE A 285 22.83 16.60 5.14
C ILE A 285 22.91 16.16 6.61
N PRO A 286 23.56 16.94 7.51
CA PRO A 286 23.60 16.62 8.92
C PRO A 286 22.22 16.82 9.55
N THR A 287 21.69 15.77 10.18
CA THR A 287 20.40 15.81 10.89
C THR A 287 20.57 15.56 12.38
N ILE A 288 21.81 15.30 12.85
CA ILE A 288 22.12 14.92 14.23
C ILE A 288 21.72 15.97 15.27
N ASP A 289 21.85 17.27 14.93
CA ASP A 289 21.54 18.37 15.84
C ASP A 289 20.08 18.84 15.75
N ALA A 290 19.29 18.23 14.86
CA ALA A 290 17.86 18.55 14.74
C ALA A 290 17.06 17.87 15.84
N GLN A 291 15.94 18.50 16.24
CA GLN A 291 15.01 17.87 17.17
C GLN A 291 14.42 16.59 16.56
N LEU A 292 14.31 15.54 17.37
CA LEU A 292 13.65 14.30 16.98
C LEU A 292 12.14 14.52 16.76
N GLY A 293 11.51 13.64 15.98
CA GLY A 293 10.08 13.75 15.66
C GLY A 293 9.82 14.24 14.24
N ALA A 294 8.54 14.54 13.96
CA ALA A 294 8.09 15.10 12.70
C ALA A 294 8.61 16.54 12.54
N ARG A 295 9.39 16.79 11.50
CA ARG A 295 10.05 18.06 11.12
C ARG A 295 9.67 18.44 9.69
N LYS A 296 9.88 19.71 9.32
CA LYS A 296 9.87 20.17 7.93
C LYS A 296 11.30 20.25 7.41
N ILE A 297 11.60 19.56 6.31
CA ILE A 297 12.88 19.70 5.61
C ILE A 297 12.67 20.43 4.28
N LYS A 298 13.49 21.43 4.01
CA LYS A 298 13.43 22.22 2.78
C LYS A 298 14.79 22.27 2.10
N PHE A 299 14.77 22.03 0.80
CA PHE A 299 15.90 22.14 -0.11
C PHE A 299 15.64 23.29 -1.07
N THR A 300 16.62 24.16 -1.30
CA THR A 300 16.51 25.31 -2.21
C THR A 300 17.80 25.44 -2.99
N ILE A 301 17.71 25.56 -4.32
CA ILE A 301 18.87 25.88 -5.15
C ILE A 301 19.12 27.39 -5.05
N THR A 302 20.26 27.77 -4.49
CA THR A 302 20.60 29.19 -4.21
C THR A 302 21.50 29.80 -5.28
N LYS A 303 22.24 28.97 -6.02
CA LYS A 303 23.09 29.40 -7.13
C LYS A 303 23.14 28.37 -8.26
N VAL A 304 23.30 28.86 -9.49
CA VAL A 304 23.54 28.09 -10.70
C VAL A 304 24.80 28.63 -11.36
N ASP A 305 25.84 27.81 -11.49
CA ASP A 305 27.18 28.22 -11.95
C ASP A 305 27.69 29.52 -11.28
N GLY A 306 27.50 29.60 -9.96
CA GLY A 306 27.97 30.72 -9.13
C GLY A 306 27.09 31.98 -9.17
N ALA A 307 26.10 32.06 -10.04
CA ALA A 307 25.15 33.18 -10.14
C ALA A 307 23.79 32.82 -9.51
N ALA A 308 22.94 33.82 -9.28
CA ALA A 308 21.56 33.58 -8.84
C ALA A 308 20.79 32.78 -9.91
N PRO A 309 19.88 31.86 -9.52
CA PRO A 309 19.03 31.15 -10.46
C PRO A 309 18.21 32.11 -11.33
N THR A 310 18.00 31.74 -12.58
CA THR A 310 17.22 32.48 -13.58
C THR A 310 16.12 31.59 -14.14
N GLY A 311 15.12 32.16 -14.80
CA GLY A 311 13.99 31.39 -15.33
C GLY A 311 12.84 31.30 -14.31
N ASN A 312 12.24 30.12 -14.16
CA ASN A 312 11.16 29.93 -13.20
C ASN A 312 11.68 29.49 -11.83
N THR A 313 12.09 30.45 -11.00
CA THR A 313 12.69 30.14 -9.69
C THR A 313 11.73 29.56 -8.65
N LYS A 314 10.42 29.45 -8.95
CA LYS A 314 9.46 28.78 -8.05
C LYS A 314 9.68 27.26 -7.99
N ASN A 315 10.33 26.69 -9.00
CA ASN A 315 10.57 25.25 -9.12
C ASN A 315 11.99 24.85 -8.61
N ASP A 316 12.75 25.81 -8.07
CA ASP A 316 14.11 25.62 -7.53
C ASP A 316 14.12 25.10 -6.09
N ALA A 317 12.95 24.86 -5.50
CA ALA A 317 12.81 24.47 -4.11
C ALA A 317 11.85 23.29 -3.93
N TYR A 318 12.17 22.47 -2.92
CA TYR A 318 11.36 21.35 -2.46
C TYR A 318 11.21 21.44 -0.94
N GLU A 319 10.01 21.20 -0.43
CA GLU A 319 9.74 21.06 1.01
C GLU A 319 8.96 19.79 1.27
N GLY A 320 9.32 19.06 2.32
CA GLY A 320 8.68 17.80 2.69
C GLY A 320 8.69 17.55 4.19
N ASP A 321 7.87 16.59 4.62
CA ASP A 321 7.82 16.10 5.99
C ASP A 321 8.85 14.99 6.20
N ILE A 322 9.59 15.05 7.31
CA ILE A 322 10.56 14.03 7.72
C ILE A 322 10.40 13.70 9.20
N ASN A 323 10.50 12.43 9.59
CA ASN A 323 10.54 12.01 10.98
C ASN A 323 11.96 11.61 11.36
N LEU A 324 12.62 12.42 12.19
CA LEU A 324 13.97 12.14 12.65
C LEU A 324 13.95 11.30 13.92
N TYR A 325 14.65 10.16 13.91
CA TYR A 325 14.74 9.26 15.05
C TYR A 325 16.19 8.95 15.41
N GLU A 326 16.46 8.67 16.68
CA GLU A 326 17.78 8.30 17.17
C GLU A 326 17.97 6.77 17.19
N THR A 327 17.00 6.07 17.79
CA THR A 327 17.01 4.62 17.95
C THR A 327 15.78 4.01 17.32
N GLY A 328 15.98 2.98 16.50
CA GLY A 328 14.93 2.09 16.01
C GLY A 328 15.03 0.73 16.70
N LEU A 329 13.92 0.01 16.76
CA LEU A 329 13.83 -1.36 17.24
C LEU A 329 13.72 -2.32 16.06
N LYS A 330 14.14 -3.56 16.29
CA LYS A 330 13.84 -4.67 15.38
C LYS A 330 12.38 -5.08 15.56
N ARG A 331 11.69 -5.47 14.48
CA ARG A 331 10.39 -6.13 14.59
C ARG A 331 10.54 -7.47 15.32
N GLN A 332 9.62 -7.73 16.24
CA GLN A 332 9.55 -8.99 16.99
C GLN A 332 8.99 -10.11 16.10
N LYS A 333 7.97 -9.79 15.30
CA LYS A 333 7.41 -10.64 14.26
C LYS A 333 6.96 -9.82 13.04
N HIS A 334 6.80 -10.50 11.92
CA HIS A 334 6.15 -9.99 10.72
C HIS A 334 4.74 -10.56 10.58
N LEU A 335 3.80 -9.68 10.29
CA LEU A 335 2.40 -10.01 10.11
C LEU A 335 2.17 -10.60 8.70
N VAL A 336 1.47 -11.73 8.64
CA VAL A 336 0.93 -12.31 7.41
C VAL A 336 -0.57 -12.47 7.57
N GLU A 337 -1.33 -11.65 6.87
CA GLU A 337 -2.80 -11.72 6.84
C GLU A 337 -3.20 -12.48 5.56
N GLN A 338 -3.45 -13.79 5.67
CA GLN A 338 -3.88 -14.65 4.58
C GLN A 338 -5.40 -14.57 4.40
N PHE A 339 -5.84 -14.51 3.15
CA PHE A 339 -7.25 -14.57 2.75
C PHE A 339 -7.53 -15.91 2.07
N THR A 340 -8.48 -16.67 2.61
CA THR A 340 -8.79 -18.05 2.22
C THR A 340 -10.28 -18.35 2.27
N ALA A 341 -10.69 -19.51 1.74
CA ALA A 341 -12.04 -20.06 1.87
C ALA A 341 -12.02 -21.59 1.74
N VAL A 342 -12.92 -22.29 2.43
CA VAL A 342 -13.00 -23.77 2.39
C VAL A 342 -13.31 -24.35 1.01
N THR A 343 -13.96 -23.58 0.13
CA THR A 343 -14.26 -24.03 -1.25
C THR A 343 -13.21 -23.60 -2.26
N CYS A 344 -12.21 -22.81 -1.85
CA CYS A 344 -11.17 -22.33 -2.74
C CYS A 344 -10.16 -23.46 -3.01
N THR A 345 -10.24 -24.04 -4.22
CA THR A 345 -9.41 -25.19 -4.60
C THR A 345 -7.89 -24.96 -4.55
N TRP A 346 -7.46 -23.70 -4.65
CA TRP A 346 -6.04 -23.32 -4.66
C TRP A 346 -5.56 -22.79 -3.31
N CYS A 347 -6.47 -22.56 -2.36
CA CYS A 347 -6.12 -22.02 -1.06
C CYS A 347 -5.18 -22.92 -0.25
N PRO A 348 -5.33 -24.26 -0.27
CA PRO A 348 -4.34 -25.15 0.33
C PRO A 348 -2.94 -24.99 -0.27
N THR A 349 -2.80 -24.70 -1.57
CA THR A 349 -1.51 -24.39 -2.19
C THR A 349 -0.88 -23.13 -1.59
N GLY A 350 -1.68 -22.08 -1.39
CA GLY A 350 -1.23 -20.87 -0.69
C GLY A 350 -0.82 -21.14 0.76
N SER A 351 -1.61 -21.91 1.49
CA SER A 351 -1.27 -22.31 2.87
C SER A 351 0.02 -23.15 2.93
N ARG A 352 0.28 -24.03 1.95
CA ARG A 352 1.54 -24.79 1.86
C ARG A 352 2.75 -23.88 1.62
N LEU A 353 2.61 -22.84 0.78
CA LEU A 353 3.67 -21.85 0.59
C LEU A 353 3.96 -21.09 1.89
N LEU A 354 2.93 -20.58 2.57
CA LEU A 354 3.09 -19.86 3.84
C LEU A 354 3.65 -20.76 4.94
N LYS A 355 3.29 -22.05 4.94
CA LYS A 355 3.89 -23.03 5.85
C LYS A 355 5.39 -23.18 5.62
N LYS A 356 5.83 -23.33 4.35
CA LYS A 356 7.27 -23.33 4.02
C LYS A 356 7.96 -22.02 4.41
N LEU A 357 7.30 -20.88 4.22
CA LEU A 357 7.82 -19.59 4.67
C LEU A 357 8.02 -19.57 6.18
N GLN A 358 7.06 -20.06 6.97
CA GLN A 358 7.15 -20.20 8.44
C GLN A 358 8.19 -21.25 8.88
N GLU A 359 8.48 -22.26 8.06
CA GLU A 359 9.55 -23.21 8.31
C GLU A 359 10.93 -22.53 8.21
N LYS A 360 11.10 -21.63 7.23
CA LYS A 360 12.29 -20.80 7.04
C LYS A 360 12.39 -19.61 8.00
N ARG A 361 11.26 -18.98 8.34
CA ARG A 361 11.13 -17.75 9.13
C ARG A 361 10.35 -18.02 10.42
N LYS A 362 11.01 -17.96 11.58
CA LYS A 362 10.39 -18.19 12.91
C LYS A 362 9.77 -16.95 13.54
N ASP A 363 9.91 -15.83 12.85
CA ASP A 363 9.45 -14.49 13.20
C ASP A 363 8.15 -14.13 12.48
N LEU A 364 7.29 -15.09 12.14
CA LEU A 364 5.98 -14.79 11.53
C LEU A 364 4.85 -14.83 12.57
N ALA A 365 3.91 -13.90 12.43
CA ALA A 365 2.57 -13.95 12.99
C ALA A 365 1.59 -14.12 11.82
N TRP A 366 1.25 -15.36 11.50
CA TRP A 366 0.35 -15.71 10.41
C TRP A 366 -1.09 -15.77 10.93
N ILE A 367 -2.02 -15.21 10.18
CA ILE A 367 -3.45 -15.14 10.45
C ILE A 367 -4.19 -15.57 9.18
N ALA A 368 -5.03 -16.59 9.27
CA ALA A 368 -5.88 -17.07 8.19
C ALA A 368 -7.31 -16.53 8.35
N LEU A 369 -7.67 -15.55 7.52
CA LEU A 369 -9.00 -14.96 7.45
C LEU A 369 -9.82 -15.72 6.41
N HIS A 370 -10.92 -16.34 6.84
CA HIS A 370 -11.85 -17.08 5.99
C HIS A 370 -12.97 -16.19 5.46
N GLY A 371 -13.23 -16.23 4.16
CA GLY A 371 -14.18 -15.34 3.50
C GLY A 371 -15.16 -16.06 2.58
N PRO A 372 -16.12 -15.32 2.00
CA PRO A 372 -17.21 -15.91 1.24
C PRO A 372 -16.74 -16.44 -0.11
N MET A 373 -16.95 -17.73 -0.37
CA MET A 373 -16.79 -18.32 -1.69
C MET A 373 -17.70 -19.55 -1.79
N GLY A 374 -18.61 -19.58 -2.78
CA GLY A 374 -19.50 -20.73 -2.99
C GLY A 374 -20.38 -21.04 -1.78
N SER A 375 -20.10 -22.16 -1.08
CA SER A 375 -20.87 -22.60 0.10
C SER A 375 -20.39 -21.91 1.38
N PRO A 376 -21.24 -21.80 2.42
CA PRO A 376 -20.85 -21.21 3.70
C PRO A 376 -19.56 -21.82 4.28
N ASP A 377 -18.62 -20.96 4.64
CA ASP A 377 -17.39 -21.34 5.32
C ASP A 377 -17.60 -21.27 6.85
N PRO A 378 -17.42 -22.37 7.60
CA PRO A 378 -17.68 -22.42 9.03
C PRO A 378 -16.69 -21.60 9.88
N MET A 379 -15.61 -21.10 9.28
CA MET A 379 -14.60 -20.25 9.94
C MET A 379 -14.73 -18.78 9.55
N GLN A 380 -15.64 -18.45 8.62
CA GLN A 380 -15.91 -17.07 8.23
C GLN A 380 -16.59 -16.30 9.36
N THR A 381 -16.17 -15.05 9.56
CA THR A 381 -16.79 -14.10 10.48
C THR A 381 -17.06 -12.77 9.79
N ASN A 382 -18.04 -11.98 10.26
CA ASN A 382 -18.29 -10.65 9.70
C ASN A 382 -17.05 -9.74 9.78
N GLN A 383 -16.25 -9.86 10.84
CA GLN A 383 -14.99 -9.13 11.00
C GLN A 383 -13.96 -9.54 9.95
N SER A 384 -13.80 -10.84 9.67
CA SER A 384 -12.84 -11.31 8.67
C SER A 384 -13.15 -10.77 7.27
N ILE A 385 -14.42 -10.70 6.88
CA ILE A 385 -14.87 -10.13 5.60
C ILE A 385 -14.58 -8.63 5.55
N ALA A 386 -14.84 -7.93 6.66
CA ALA A 386 -14.61 -6.49 6.72
C ALA A 386 -13.12 -6.15 6.66
N ILE A 387 -12.26 -6.93 7.33
CA ILE A 387 -10.80 -6.80 7.24
C ILE A 387 -10.31 -7.07 5.81
N MET A 388 -10.78 -8.15 5.17
CA MET A 388 -10.48 -8.45 3.76
C MET A 388 -10.80 -7.27 2.84
N LYS A 389 -12.02 -6.71 2.98
CA LYS A 389 -12.45 -5.57 2.21
C LYS A 389 -11.58 -4.33 2.47
N ALA A 390 -11.26 -4.06 3.73
CA ALA A 390 -10.44 -2.92 4.12
C ALA A 390 -8.99 -3.02 3.60
N LEU A 391 -8.46 -4.25 3.45
CA LEU A 391 -7.15 -4.51 2.86
C LEU A 391 -7.18 -4.60 1.32
N GLY A 392 -8.37 -4.59 0.71
CA GLY A 392 -8.52 -4.66 -0.75
C GLY A 392 -8.36 -6.06 -1.34
N ALA A 393 -8.58 -7.11 -0.56
CA ALA A 393 -8.57 -8.48 -1.06
C ALA A 393 -9.69 -8.68 -2.09
N ASN A 394 -9.35 -9.15 -3.29
CA ASN A 394 -10.28 -9.31 -4.42
C ASN A 394 -10.37 -10.75 -4.94
N GLY A 395 -9.79 -11.71 -4.22
CA GLY A 395 -9.80 -13.12 -4.58
C GLY A 395 -9.12 -14.01 -3.55
N TYR A 396 -9.02 -15.29 -3.88
CA TYR A 396 -8.41 -16.30 -3.03
C TYR A 396 -7.54 -17.30 -3.83
N PRO A 397 -6.42 -17.80 -3.28
CA PRO A 397 -5.78 -17.32 -2.06
C PRO A 397 -4.94 -16.06 -2.30
N MET A 398 -5.04 -15.13 -1.36
CA MET A 398 -4.23 -13.92 -1.33
C MET A 398 -3.63 -13.73 0.07
N ALA A 399 -2.64 -12.85 0.21
CA ALA A 399 -2.17 -12.40 1.51
C ALA A 399 -1.64 -10.96 1.47
N ALA A 400 -1.71 -10.28 2.62
CA ALA A 400 -0.92 -9.09 2.92
C ALA A 400 0.28 -9.47 3.80
N PHE A 401 1.41 -8.79 3.59
CA PHE A 401 2.67 -9.05 4.29
C PHE A 401 3.17 -7.75 4.91
N ASN A 402 3.09 -7.61 6.24
CA ASN A 402 3.24 -6.34 6.97
C ASN A 402 2.45 -5.15 6.39
N ARG A 403 1.43 -5.43 5.58
CA ARG A 403 0.71 -4.40 4.78
C ARG A 403 1.67 -3.53 3.95
N THR A 404 2.81 -4.09 3.54
CA THR A 404 3.71 -3.47 2.57
C THR A 404 3.10 -3.58 1.19
N VAL A 405 3.14 -2.49 0.42
CA VAL A 405 2.61 -2.46 -0.95
C VAL A 405 3.49 -3.33 -1.86
N ILE A 406 2.84 -4.23 -2.60
CA ILE A 406 3.42 -5.08 -3.62
C ILE A 406 2.69 -4.76 -4.93
N GLU A 407 3.41 -4.25 -5.94
CA GLU A 407 2.85 -3.90 -7.26
C GLU A 407 1.60 -2.98 -7.18
N GLY A 408 1.66 -2.00 -6.27
CA GLY A 408 0.56 -1.03 -6.09
C GLY A 408 -0.69 -1.60 -5.44
N ALA A 409 -0.60 -2.71 -4.69
CA ALA A 409 -1.65 -3.22 -3.82
C ALA A 409 -1.10 -3.72 -2.48
N LEU A 410 -1.92 -3.76 -1.42
CA LEU A 410 -1.53 -4.32 -0.12
C LEU A 410 -1.54 -5.86 -0.10
N THR A 411 -2.22 -6.46 -1.07
CA THR A 411 -2.46 -7.91 -1.11
C THR A 411 -1.98 -8.47 -2.42
N THR A 412 -1.40 -9.66 -2.39
CA THR A 412 -0.97 -10.39 -3.60
C THR A 412 -1.45 -11.83 -3.57
N ALA A 413 -1.60 -12.44 -4.75
CA ALA A 413 -1.96 -13.85 -4.87
C ALA A 413 -0.80 -14.74 -4.39
N ILE A 414 -1.13 -15.78 -3.63
CA ILE A 414 -0.11 -16.68 -3.03
C ILE A 414 -0.19 -18.12 -3.54
N ALA A 415 -0.98 -18.38 -4.58
CA ALA A 415 -0.99 -19.66 -5.27
C ALA A 415 0.11 -19.70 -6.34
N PHE A 416 1.24 -20.29 -6.01
CA PHE A 416 2.34 -20.56 -6.95
C PHE A 416 2.31 -22.01 -7.41
N LYS A 417 2.95 -22.32 -8.54
CA LYS A 417 3.30 -23.70 -8.88
C LYS A 417 4.26 -24.22 -7.79
N GLU A 418 4.09 -25.47 -7.37
CA GLU A 418 4.89 -26.05 -6.28
C GLU A 418 6.40 -26.03 -6.59
N SER A 419 6.78 -26.15 -7.87
CA SER A 419 8.17 -26.02 -8.32
C SER A 419 8.77 -24.63 -8.09
N ALA A 420 7.95 -23.59 -7.95
CA ALA A 420 8.36 -22.21 -7.71
C ALA A 420 8.24 -21.79 -6.23
N PHE A 421 7.95 -22.74 -5.31
CA PHE A 421 7.79 -22.42 -3.89
C PHE A 421 9.06 -21.82 -3.27
N GLU A 422 10.24 -22.34 -3.62
CA GLU A 422 11.50 -21.82 -3.07
C GLU A 422 11.75 -20.37 -3.49
N GLU A 423 11.47 -20.02 -4.75
CA GLU A 423 11.54 -18.65 -5.25
C GLU A 423 10.54 -17.73 -4.55
N GLY A 424 9.28 -18.17 -4.40
CA GLY A 424 8.25 -17.41 -3.69
C GLY A 424 8.60 -17.18 -2.21
N VAL A 425 9.10 -18.22 -1.52
CA VAL A 425 9.55 -18.11 -0.13
C VAL A 425 10.74 -17.15 0.00
N GLN A 426 11.70 -17.20 -0.93
CA GLN A 426 12.82 -16.27 -0.95
C GLN A 426 12.37 -14.84 -1.22
N MET A 427 11.45 -14.64 -2.17
CA MET A 427 10.89 -13.33 -2.50
C MET A 427 10.22 -12.68 -1.28
N PHE A 428 9.34 -13.40 -0.58
CA PHE A 428 8.66 -12.87 0.61
C PHE A 428 9.63 -12.67 1.78
N SER A 429 10.64 -13.53 1.93
CA SER A 429 11.68 -13.33 2.95
C SER A 429 12.47 -12.05 2.70
N ASN A 430 12.94 -11.84 1.47
CA ASN A 430 13.68 -10.63 1.10
C ASN A 430 12.85 -9.37 1.30
N MET A 431 11.55 -9.43 1.00
CA MET A 431 10.65 -8.30 1.21
C MET A 431 10.51 -7.94 2.70
N PHE A 432 10.47 -8.94 3.60
CA PHE A 432 10.49 -8.67 5.03
C PHE A 432 11.81 -8.04 5.48
N ASP A 433 12.94 -8.55 4.98
CA ASP A 433 14.26 -8.02 5.32
C ASP A 433 14.41 -6.57 4.83
N GLN A 434 13.96 -6.28 3.60
CA GLN A 434 13.90 -4.92 3.06
C GLN A 434 12.97 -4.00 3.86
N THR A 435 11.85 -4.53 4.38
CA THR A 435 10.95 -3.75 5.24
C THR A 435 11.64 -3.41 6.57
N ASP A 436 12.41 -4.34 7.15
CA ASP A 436 13.20 -4.09 8.36
C ASP A 436 14.34 -3.09 8.15
N GLU A 437 15.04 -3.17 7.01
CA GLU A 437 16.12 -2.25 6.68
C GLU A 437 15.61 -0.81 6.45
N ASN A 438 14.46 -0.66 5.80
CA ASN A 438 13.96 0.65 5.37
C ASN A 438 13.02 1.31 6.38
N LEU A 439 12.34 0.52 7.21
CA LEU A 439 11.30 1.00 8.12
C LEU A 439 11.51 0.38 9.52
N PRO A 440 12.16 1.09 10.45
CA PRO A 440 12.35 0.59 11.81
C PRO A 440 11.03 0.49 12.59
N ALA A 441 10.98 -0.39 13.59
CA ALA A 441 9.95 -0.36 14.62
C ALA A 441 10.28 0.70 15.68
N PHE A 442 9.27 1.25 16.34
CA PHE A 442 9.46 2.25 17.41
C PHE A 442 8.89 1.81 18.75
N VAL A 443 8.20 0.69 18.78
CA VAL A 443 7.62 0.10 19.99
C VAL A 443 7.88 -1.42 20.00
N ASN A 444 8.12 -1.99 21.17
CA ASN A 444 8.00 -3.42 21.41
C ASN A 444 6.66 -3.71 22.08
N ILE A 445 6.04 -4.83 21.71
CA ILE A 445 4.75 -5.27 22.24
C ILE A 445 4.96 -6.50 23.11
N ASP A 446 4.54 -6.40 24.37
CA ASP A 446 4.41 -7.52 25.28
C ASP A 446 2.93 -7.90 25.39
N ILE A 447 2.64 -9.21 25.34
CA ILE A 447 1.27 -9.74 25.40
C ILE A 447 1.23 -10.78 26.52
N VAL A 448 0.24 -10.65 27.41
CA VAL A 448 -0.12 -11.70 28.37
C VAL A 448 -1.56 -12.09 28.09
N ALA A 449 -1.78 -13.33 27.66
CA ALA A 449 -3.12 -13.86 27.36
C ALA A 449 -3.40 -15.08 28.22
N LYS A 450 -4.43 -14.99 29.06
CA LYS A 450 -4.85 -16.05 29.98
C LYS A 450 -6.32 -16.37 29.80
N ALA A 451 -6.65 -17.63 29.65
CA ALA A 451 -8.02 -18.11 29.60
C ALA A 451 -8.34 -18.96 30.83
N ASP A 452 -9.38 -18.58 31.55
CA ASP A 452 -9.89 -19.30 32.71
C ASP A 452 -11.27 -19.86 32.42
N LYS A 453 -11.55 -21.06 32.95
CA LYS A 453 -12.88 -21.66 32.87
C LYS A 453 -13.80 -20.99 33.89
N LEU A 454 -14.88 -20.39 33.42
CA LEU A 454 -15.92 -19.79 34.25
C LEU A 454 -16.83 -20.86 34.84
N ALA A 455 -17.50 -20.52 35.95
CA ALA A 455 -18.44 -21.42 36.65
C ALA A 455 -19.60 -21.90 35.78
N ASN A 456 -19.94 -21.18 34.71
CA ASN A 456 -20.97 -21.56 33.73
C ASN A 456 -20.46 -22.49 32.62
N GLY A 457 -19.20 -22.94 32.70
CA GLY A 457 -18.58 -23.86 31.73
C GLY A 457 -17.98 -23.18 30.49
N SER A 458 -18.18 -21.87 30.29
CA SER A 458 -17.50 -21.10 29.23
C SER A 458 -16.07 -20.73 29.63
N ASN A 459 -15.21 -20.42 28.66
CA ASN A 459 -13.88 -19.87 28.97
C ASN A 459 -13.92 -18.35 28.75
N GLN A 460 -13.33 -17.59 29.67
CA GLN A 460 -13.10 -16.16 29.47
C GLN A 460 -11.59 -15.92 29.39
N MET A 461 -11.19 -15.20 28.34
CA MET A 461 -9.82 -14.79 28.13
C MET A 461 -9.63 -13.33 28.53
N VAL A 462 -8.59 -13.06 29.32
CA VAL A 462 -8.07 -11.72 29.60
C VAL A 462 -6.77 -11.55 28.82
N VAL A 463 -6.66 -10.44 28.09
CA VAL A 463 -5.50 -10.10 27.28
C VAL A 463 -4.96 -8.75 27.72
N ASP A 464 -3.77 -8.74 28.31
CA ASP A 464 -3.01 -7.53 28.60
C ASP A 464 -1.98 -7.29 27.49
N VAL A 465 -2.03 -6.11 26.87
CA VAL A 465 -1.08 -5.68 25.84
C VAL A 465 -0.33 -4.45 26.35
N LYS A 466 1.00 -4.50 26.34
CA LYS A 466 1.86 -3.37 26.72
C LYS A 466 2.81 -3.01 25.57
N GLY A 467 2.83 -1.74 25.20
CA GLY A 467 3.79 -1.15 24.28
C GLY A 467 4.90 -0.42 25.02
N THR A 468 6.15 -0.80 24.80
CA THR A 468 7.33 -0.08 25.30
C THR A 468 8.04 0.61 24.15
N GLY A 469 7.95 1.93 24.07
CA GLY A 469 8.47 2.71 22.95
C GLY A 469 9.87 3.25 23.17
N VAL A 470 10.55 3.54 22.07
CA VAL A 470 11.76 4.39 22.07
C VAL A 470 11.40 5.83 22.36
N LYS A 471 12.40 6.68 22.61
CA LYS A 471 12.23 8.12 22.77
C LYS A 471 11.43 8.71 21.60
N ASN A 472 10.35 9.41 21.93
CA ASN A 472 9.39 10.03 21.00
C ASN A 472 8.55 9.04 20.15
N ALA A 473 8.46 7.75 20.53
CA ALA A 473 7.59 6.78 19.87
C ALA A 473 6.14 7.25 19.79
N GLY A 474 5.61 7.89 20.84
CA GLY A 474 4.24 8.41 20.83
C GLY A 474 4.03 9.50 19.78
N GLY A 475 5.06 10.29 19.48
CA GLY A 475 5.03 11.29 18.40
C GLY A 475 5.13 10.67 17.01
N PHE A 476 6.01 9.70 16.80
CA PHE A 476 6.18 9.00 15.52
C PHE A 476 4.93 8.20 15.13
N LEU A 477 4.26 7.62 16.13
CA LEU A 477 3.15 6.70 15.98
C LEU A 477 1.81 7.34 16.36
N LYS A 478 1.71 8.67 16.35
CA LYS A 478 0.48 9.40 16.72
C LYS A 478 -0.75 9.03 15.88
N ASP A 479 -0.52 8.68 14.61
CA ASP A 479 -1.56 8.28 13.65
C ASP A 479 -1.68 6.75 13.50
N TYR A 480 -0.97 6.00 14.34
CA TYR A 480 -1.03 4.55 14.40
C TYR A 480 -2.07 4.10 15.44
N ALA A 481 -2.57 2.89 15.23
CA ALA A 481 -3.56 2.25 16.06
C ALA A 481 -3.07 0.88 16.55
N LEU A 482 -3.63 0.43 17.66
CA LEU A 482 -3.47 -0.92 18.17
C LEU A 482 -4.50 -1.84 17.53
N TYR A 483 -4.06 -3.02 17.12
CA TYR A 483 -4.89 -4.12 16.67
C TYR A 483 -4.58 -5.36 17.51
N VAL A 484 -5.61 -6.08 17.93
CA VAL A 484 -5.46 -7.33 18.71
C VAL A 484 -6.40 -8.39 18.17
N TYR A 485 -5.82 -9.42 17.55
CA TYR A 485 -6.54 -10.53 16.92
C TYR A 485 -6.34 -11.82 17.73
N VAL A 486 -7.36 -12.67 17.70
CA VAL A 486 -7.34 -14.02 18.28
C VAL A 486 -7.40 -15.02 17.13
N THR A 487 -6.50 -16.01 17.13
CA THR A 487 -6.50 -17.12 16.18
C THR A 487 -6.66 -18.46 16.89
N GLU A 488 -7.02 -19.51 16.17
CA GLU A 488 -7.10 -20.88 16.66
C GLU A 488 -6.45 -21.87 15.68
N ASP A 489 -5.71 -22.84 16.23
CA ASP A 489 -5.06 -23.92 15.50
C ASP A 489 -5.82 -25.25 15.59
N GLY A 490 -5.57 -26.14 14.63
CA GLY A 490 -6.01 -27.53 14.70
C GLY A 490 -7.50 -27.76 14.42
N ILE A 491 -8.19 -26.81 13.77
CA ILE A 491 -9.61 -26.95 13.45
C ILE A 491 -9.76 -27.98 12.32
N VAL A 492 -10.50 -29.06 12.58
CA VAL A 492 -10.78 -30.09 11.57
C VAL A 492 -12.09 -29.76 10.86
N SER A 493 -12.01 -29.43 9.57
CA SER A 493 -13.18 -29.05 8.76
C SER A 493 -12.93 -29.35 7.27
N PRO A 494 -13.98 -29.56 6.44
CA PRO A 494 -13.78 -29.83 5.02
C PRO A 494 -13.06 -28.70 4.27
N GLN A 495 -12.26 -29.07 3.26
CA GLN A 495 -11.56 -28.14 2.35
C GLN A 495 -11.53 -28.73 0.93
N ILE A 496 -11.69 -27.90 -0.09
CA ILE A 496 -11.40 -28.28 -1.48
C ILE A 496 -9.90 -28.04 -1.75
N ASP A 497 -9.17 -29.08 -2.14
CA ASP A 497 -7.77 -29.02 -2.58
C ASP A 497 -7.64 -29.69 -3.96
N LYS A 498 -7.14 -28.95 -4.95
CA LYS A 498 -6.97 -29.44 -6.34
C LYS A 498 -8.21 -30.17 -6.91
N GLY A 499 -9.40 -29.62 -6.66
CA GLY A 499 -10.68 -30.14 -7.13
C GLY A 499 -11.29 -31.25 -6.25
N GLN A 500 -10.61 -31.70 -5.20
CA GLN A 500 -11.06 -32.78 -4.33
C GLN A 500 -11.47 -32.26 -2.95
N LYS A 501 -12.58 -32.78 -2.42
CA LYS A 501 -13.04 -32.46 -1.07
C LYS A 501 -12.30 -33.33 -0.05
N ILE A 502 -11.41 -32.71 0.72
CA ILE A 502 -10.75 -33.30 1.88
C ILE A 502 -11.66 -33.09 3.09
N LYS A 503 -12.28 -34.16 3.60
CA LYS A 503 -13.28 -34.06 4.69
C LYS A 503 -12.68 -33.59 6.02
N ASN A 504 -11.49 -34.08 6.36
CA ASN A 504 -10.82 -33.84 7.63
C ASN A 504 -9.55 -33.02 7.40
N TYR A 505 -9.69 -31.86 6.76
CA TYR A 505 -8.56 -30.94 6.58
C TYR A 505 -8.30 -30.18 7.88
N VAL A 506 -7.03 -29.99 8.24
CA VAL A 506 -6.63 -29.28 9.45
C VAL A 506 -6.32 -27.82 9.11
N HIS A 507 -7.13 -26.90 9.61
CA HIS A 507 -6.94 -25.47 9.50
C HIS A 507 -6.16 -24.95 10.72
N ASN A 508 -5.19 -24.08 10.46
CA ASN A 508 -4.35 -23.45 11.48
C ASN A 508 -4.32 -21.95 11.26
N ASN A 509 -3.95 -21.22 12.30
CA ASN A 509 -3.88 -19.77 12.38
C ASN A 509 -5.23 -19.10 12.08
N THR A 510 -6.33 -19.83 12.23
CA THR A 510 -7.66 -19.38 11.80
C THR A 510 -8.13 -18.22 12.66
N PHE A 511 -8.42 -17.09 12.03
CA PHE A 511 -8.95 -15.90 12.69
C PHE A 511 -10.28 -16.23 13.39
N ARG A 512 -10.40 -15.87 14.67
CA ARG A 512 -11.62 -16.00 15.46
C ARG A 512 -12.25 -14.66 15.80
N GLN A 513 -11.45 -13.69 16.23
CA GLN A 513 -11.96 -12.44 16.76
C GLN A 513 -10.94 -11.31 16.61
N CYS A 514 -11.43 -10.10 16.31
CA CYS A 514 -10.72 -8.84 16.50
C CYS A 514 -11.25 -8.19 17.79
N LEU A 515 -10.37 -8.03 18.80
CA LEU A 515 -10.72 -7.46 20.11
C LEU A 515 -10.74 -5.93 20.10
N THR A 516 -10.09 -5.32 19.12
CA THR A 516 -10.16 -3.89 18.82
C THR A 516 -11.24 -3.60 17.78
N ASN A 517 -11.45 -2.33 17.45
CA ASN A 517 -12.09 -1.97 16.19
C ASN A 517 -11.31 -2.62 15.01
N ILE A 518 -12.01 -3.06 13.97
CA ILE A 518 -11.38 -3.65 12.77
C ILE A 518 -10.43 -2.70 12.06
N ASN A 519 -10.66 -1.38 12.21
CA ASN A 519 -9.82 -0.31 11.66
C ASN A 519 -8.73 0.15 12.65
N GLY A 520 -8.64 -0.49 13.82
CA GLY A 520 -7.67 -0.21 14.87
C GLY A 520 -8.20 0.73 15.95
N ASP A 521 -7.84 0.46 17.20
CA ASP A 521 -8.11 1.32 18.35
C ASP A 521 -7.05 2.41 18.47
N ASN A 522 -7.47 3.63 18.83
CA ASN A 522 -6.52 4.69 19.19
C ASN A 522 -5.63 4.25 20.36
N ILE A 523 -4.33 4.54 20.26
CA ILE A 523 -3.38 4.32 21.35
C ILE A 523 -3.43 5.53 22.28
N THR A 524 -3.67 5.28 23.57
CA THR A 524 -3.52 6.30 24.61
C THR A 524 -2.11 6.20 25.18
N TRP A 525 -1.26 7.16 24.83
CA TRP A 525 0.15 7.16 25.21
C TRP A 525 0.36 7.72 26.61
N SER A 526 1.18 7.03 27.42
CA SER A 526 1.75 7.50 28.68
C SER A 526 3.24 7.72 28.47
N GLY A 527 3.60 8.94 28.03
CA GLY A 527 4.92 9.22 27.47
C GLY A 527 5.09 8.46 26.15
N ASP A 528 6.13 7.64 26.05
CA ASP A 528 6.41 6.80 24.87
C ASP A 528 5.92 5.36 25.03
N ASN A 529 5.08 5.08 26.03
CA ASN A 529 4.56 3.75 26.31
C ASN A 529 3.04 3.73 26.26
N PHE A 530 2.45 2.54 26.17
CA PHE A 530 1.01 2.34 26.34
C PHE A 530 0.71 0.98 26.96
N ASP A 531 -0.48 0.84 27.52
CA ASP A 531 -1.03 -0.43 27.96
C ASP A 531 -2.54 -0.48 27.68
N LYS A 532 -3.05 -1.68 27.42
CA LYS A 532 -4.48 -1.91 27.24
C LYS A 532 -4.84 -3.35 27.60
N GLN A 533 -5.95 -3.50 28.32
CA GLN A 533 -6.53 -4.79 28.64
C GLN A 533 -7.80 -5.02 27.82
N PHE A 534 -7.99 -6.26 27.37
CA PHE A 534 -9.20 -6.74 26.70
C PHE A 534 -9.73 -7.97 27.41
N THR A 535 -11.04 -8.20 27.29
CA THR A 535 -11.70 -9.42 27.71
C THR A 535 -12.42 -10.05 26.51
N TYR A 536 -12.45 -11.38 26.46
CA TYR A 536 -13.11 -12.14 25.40
C TYR A 536 -13.76 -13.39 25.97
N ASP A 537 -15.08 -13.47 25.85
CA ASP A 537 -15.83 -14.68 26.17
C ASP A 537 -15.69 -15.67 25.01
N ILE A 538 -14.95 -16.76 25.23
CA ILE A 538 -14.66 -17.76 24.22
C ILE A 538 -15.90 -18.63 23.99
N PRO A 539 -16.43 -18.70 22.75
CA PRO A 539 -17.54 -19.58 22.41
C PRO A 539 -17.24 -21.04 22.72
N ALA A 540 -18.25 -21.79 23.19
CA ALA A 540 -18.11 -23.18 23.63
C ALA A 540 -17.57 -24.17 22.58
N GLY A 541 -17.62 -23.82 21.28
CA GLY A 541 -17.07 -24.62 20.19
C GLY A 541 -15.60 -24.35 19.87
N TYR A 542 -14.94 -23.39 20.53
CA TYR A 542 -13.55 -23.05 20.28
C TYR A 542 -12.63 -23.59 21.37
N ASN A 543 -11.40 -23.96 21.01
CA ASN A 543 -10.43 -24.51 21.94
C ASN A 543 -9.41 -23.47 22.40
N ALA A 544 -9.59 -22.98 23.63
CA ALA A 544 -8.71 -21.98 24.24
C ALA A 544 -7.23 -22.41 24.28
N SER A 545 -6.93 -23.69 24.47
CA SER A 545 -5.54 -24.19 24.53
C SER A 545 -4.86 -24.28 23.15
N LYS A 546 -5.60 -23.98 22.09
CA LYS A 546 -5.11 -23.89 20.70
C LYS A 546 -5.17 -22.47 20.17
N MET A 547 -5.46 -21.49 21.02
CA MET A 547 -5.54 -20.10 20.62
C MET A 547 -4.21 -19.38 20.74
N HIS A 548 -4.03 -18.39 19.86
CA HIS A 548 -2.98 -17.39 19.97
C HIS A 548 -3.59 -15.99 19.99
N VAL A 549 -2.90 -15.06 20.63
CA VAL A 549 -3.19 -13.63 20.52
C VAL A 549 -2.08 -12.98 19.71
N VAL A 550 -2.47 -12.27 18.65
CA VAL A 550 -1.60 -11.45 17.83
C VAL A 550 -1.92 -9.99 18.11
N ALA A 551 -0.94 -9.21 18.56
CA ALA A 551 -1.09 -7.77 18.73
C ALA A 551 -0.09 -7.03 17.83
N PHE A 552 -0.55 -5.97 17.19
CA PHE A 552 0.28 -5.19 16.28
C PHE A 552 -0.09 -3.71 16.27
N VAL A 553 0.89 -2.88 15.96
CA VAL A 553 0.75 -1.43 15.80
C VAL A 553 0.95 -1.08 14.35
N ALA A 554 -0.08 -0.50 13.73
CA ALA A 554 -0.10 -0.12 12.32
C ALA A 554 -0.98 1.11 12.12
N PRO A 555 -0.89 1.83 11.00
CA PRO A 555 -1.83 2.90 10.69
C PRO A 555 -3.26 2.37 10.59
N LYS A 556 -4.24 3.26 10.78
CA LYS A 556 -5.65 2.89 10.69
C LYS A 556 -6.05 2.49 9.27
N LEU A 557 -6.78 1.39 9.15
CA LEU A 557 -7.42 1.01 7.90
C LEU A 557 -8.62 1.93 7.59
N GLY A 558 -8.88 2.14 6.30
CA GLY A 558 -10.03 2.92 5.82
C GLY A 558 -9.89 4.45 5.94
N ASN A 559 -8.75 4.97 6.41
CA ASN A 559 -8.48 6.41 6.37
C ASN A 559 -7.88 6.81 5.02
N SER A 560 -8.68 7.44 4.15
CA SER A 560 -8.25 7.88 2.82
C SER A 560 -7.17 8.96 2.81
N ALA A 561 -6.89 9.59 3.95
CA ALA A 561 -5.79 10.55 4.09
C ALA A 561 -4.42 9.87 4.24
N ILE A 562 -4.38 8.58 4.56
CA ILE A 562 -3.14 7.81 4.69
C ILE A 562 -2.86 7.14 3.34
N PRO A 563 -1.74 7.48 2.66
CA PRO A 563 -1.37 6.79 1.43
C PRO A 563 -1.21 5.30 1.68
N MET A 564 -1.63 4.47 0.72
CA MET A 564 -1.54 3.01 0.85
C MET A 564 -0.10 2.52 1.11
N THR A 565 0.89 3.21 0.56
CA THR A 565 2.33 2.95 0.77
C THR A 565 2.78 3.20 2.22
N GLU A 566 1.99 3.91 3.01
CA GLU A 566 2.30 4.21 4.40
C GLU A 566 1.60 3.27 5.39
N LEU A 567 0.71 2.37 4.96
CA LEU A 567 -0.05 1.44 5.82
C LEU A 567 0.80 0.32 6.44
N VAL A 568 2.12 0.41 6.33
CA VAL A 568 3.07 -0.61 6.79
C VAL A 568 2.99 -0.80 8.30
N VAL A 569 2.98 -2.06 8.73
CA VAL A 569 2.96 -2.44 10.14
C VAL A 569 4.28 -2.05 10.82
N ASN A 570 4.19 -1.31 11.93
CA ASN A 570 5.36 -0.89 12.70
C ASN A 570 5.92 -2.05 13.53
N GLN A 571 5.06 -2.73 14.29
CA GLN A 571 5.45 -3.83 15.17
C GLN A 571 4.35 -4.88 15.22
N THR A 572 4.72 -6.14 15.38
CA THR A 572 3.81 -7.25 15.65
C THR A 572 4.44 -8.21 16.66
N ASN A 573 3.63 -8.71 17.58
CA ASN A 573 3.98 -9.85 18.42
C ASN A 573 2.82 -10.85 18.49
N MET A 574 3.12 -12.09 18.86
CA MET A 574 2.16 -13.17 18.99
C MET A 574 2.56 -14.11 20.12
N VAL A 575 1.59 -14.48 20.95
CA VAL A 575 1.78 -15.42 22.08
C VAL A 575 0.67 -16.48 22.07
N GLU A 576 0.99 -17.66 22.60
CA GLU A 576 0.00 -18.69 22.92
C GLU A 576 -0.86 -18.26 24.11
N VAL A 577 -2.14 -18.64 24.10
CA VAL A 577 -3.03 -18.43 25.24
C VAL A 577 -2.73 -19.46 26.32
N THR A 578 -2.43 -18.99 27.53
CA THR A 578 -2.25 -19.88 28.68
C THR A 578 -3.60 -20.21 29.29
N THR A 579 -3.96 -21.49 29.34
CA THR A 579 -5.15 -21.95 30.08
C THR A 579 -4.75 -22.37 31.48
N THR A 580 -5.42 -21.87 32.52
CA THR A 580 -5.37 -22.58 33.80
C THR A 580 -6.15 -23.88 33.63
N ALA A 581 -5.54 -25.02 34.00
CA ALA A 581 -6.30 -26.25 34.10
C ALA A 581 -7.45 -25.96 35.08
N GLY A 582 -8.68 -25.96 34.57
CA GLY A 582 -9.85 -26.02 35.43
C GLY A 582 -9.61 -27.13 36.43
N ILE A 583 -9.99 -26.93 37.69
CA ILE A 583 -10.08 -28.02 38.65
C ILE A 583 -10.86 -29.12 37.94
N GLU A 584 -10.15 -30.16 37.49
CA GLU A 584 -10.80 -31.42 37.17
C GLU A 584 -11.47 -31.79 38.48
N ASP A 585 -12.80 -31.89 38.47
CA ASP A 585 -13.50 -32.60 39.51
C ASP A 585 -12.76 -33.92 39.66
N ALA A 586 -12.01 -34.02 40.76
CA ALA A 586 -11.14 -35.15 40.99
C ALA A 586 -12.05 -36.37 40.93
N SER A 587 -11.91 -37.18 39.88
CA SER A 587 -12.33 -38.56 39.94
C SER A 587 -11.71 -39.10 41.23
N MET A 588 -12.57 -39.54 42.15
CA MET A 588 -12.17 -40.05 43.45
C MET A 588 -11.26 -41.26 43.22
N ASP A 589 -9.97 -41.01 43.17
CA ASP A 589 -8.96 -42.03 43.29
C ASP A 589 -8.85 -42.37 44.77
N ASN A 590 -9.02 -43.65 45.12
CA ASN A 590 -9.05 -44.14 46.50
C ASN A 590 -7.73 -43.90 47.26
N ASP A 591 -6.70 -43.36 46.59
CA ASP A 591 -5.41 -42.98 47.16
C ASP A 591 -5.34 -41.53 47.70
N ASN A 592 -6.41 -40.74 47.55
CA ASN A 592 -6.51 -39.35 48.04
C ASN A 592 -7.24 -39.20 49.39
N GLU A 593 -7.29 -40.24 50.22
CA GLU A 593 -7.80 -40.14 51.59
C GLU A 593 -6.90 -39.19 52.44
N ILE A 594 -7.51 -38.18 53.07
CA ILE A 594 -6.80 -37.25 53.95
C ILE A 594 -6.53 -37.95 55.29
N VAL A 595 -5.26 -38.14 55.63
CA VAL A 595 -4.85 -38.75 56.91
C VAL A 595 -4.53 -37.72 57.99
N ALA A 596 -4.22 -36.48 57.60
CA ALA A 596 -4.05 -35.37 58.54
C ALA A 596 -4.19 -34.01 57.84
N ARG A 597 -4.61 -33.00 58.60
CA ARG A 597 -4.67 -31.60 58.18
C ARG A 597 -4.04 -30.73 59.27
N TYR A 598 -3.32 -29.69 58.87
CA TYR A 598 -2.65 -28.76 59.77
C TYR A 598 -2.94 -27.31 59.38
N ASN A 599 -2.92 -26.39 60.34
CA ASN A 599 -2.90 -24.96 60.06
C ASN A 599 -1.47 -24.47 59.76
N LEU A 600 -1.32 -23.19 59.39
CA LEU A 600 -0.02 -22.61 59.04
C LEU A 600 0.99 -22.59 60.22
N ALA A 601 0.50 -22.70 61.47
CA ALA A 601 1.31 -22.82 62.67
C ALA A 601 1.75 -24.27 62.96
N GLY A 602 1.42 -25.23 62.09
CA GLY A 602 1.78 -26.64 62.24
C GLY A 602 0.91 -27.43 63.22
N GLN A 603 -0.19 -26.86 63.71
CA GLN A 603 -1.12 -27.55 64.61
C GLN A 603 -2.09 -28.42 63.79
N LYS A 604 -2.32 -29.66 64.22
CA LYS A 604 -3.29 -30.55 63.59
C LYS A 604 -4.70 -29.99 63.81
N ILE A 605 -5.51 -29.98 62.74
CA ILE A 605 -6.90 -29.50 62.75
C ILE A 605 -7.80 -30.59 62.16
N ASP A 606 -8.96 -30.80 62.77
CA ASP A 606 -9.87 -31.89 62.39
C ASP A 606 -10.82 -31.50 61.24
N THR A 607 -11.02 -30.20 61.03
CA THR A 607 -11.84 -29.66 59.93
C THR A 607 -11.09 -28.57 59.18
N ALA A 608 -11.55 -28.27 57.97
CA ALA A 608 -10.98 -27.19 57.16
C ALA A 608 -11.23 -25.82 57.83
N GLN A 609 -10.17 -25.03 58.01
CA GLN A 609 -10.25 -23.68 58.55
C GLN A 609 -10.04 -22.65 57.44
N LYS A 610 -10.72 -21.50 57.51
CA LYS A 610 -10.50 -20.41 56.56
C LYS A 610 -9.03 -19.97 56.54
N GLY A 611 -8.45 -19.85 55.35
CA GLY A 611 -7.03 -19.58 55.13
C GLY A 611 -6.24 -20.80 54.67
N VAL A 612 -4.92 -20.78 54.90
CA VAL A 612 -4.02 -21.83 54.42
C VAL A 612 -4.05 -23.04 55.33
N ASN A 613 -4.33 -24.20 54.75
CA ASN A 613 -4.32 -25.52 55.37
C ASN A 613 -3.21 -26.35 54.71
N ILE A 614 -2.51 -27.17 55.48
CA ILE A 614 -1.57 -28.17 54.97
C ILE A 614 -2.25 -29.53 55.10
N VAL A 615 -2.48 -30.22 53.98
CA VAL A 615 -3.21 -31.49 53.93
C VAL A 615 -2.23 -32.60 53.58
N LYS A 616 -2.22 -33.66 54.39
CA LYS A 616 -1.45 -34.89 54.15
C LYS A 616 -2.39 -36.00 53.72
N TYR A 617 -2.09 -36.60 52.57
CA TYR A 617 -2.80 -37.73 52.01
C TYR A 617 -2.15 -39.06 52.40
N LYS A 618 -2.94 -40.13 52.33
CA LYS A 618 -2.52 -41.51 52.64
C LYS A 618 -1.34 -42.00 51.81
N ASN A 619 -1.27 -41.58 50.54
CA ASN A 619 -0.14 -41.83 49.63
C ASN A 619 1.14 -41.03 49.99
N GLY A 620 1.17 -40.32 51.12
CA GLY A 620 2.33 -39.56 51.60
C GLY A 620 2.44 -38.15 51.02
N LYS A 621 1.60 -37.77 50.05
CA LYS A 621 1.59 -36.43 49.45
C LYS A 621 1.15 -35.38 50.48
N VAL A 622 1.92 -34.30 50.60
CA VAL A 622 1.57 -33.13 51.42
C VAL A 622 1.35 -31.94 50.51
N VAL A 623 0.18 -31.31 50.60
CA VAL A 623 -0.19 -30.16 49.76
C VAL A 623 -0.68 -28.98 50.60
N ARG A 624 -0.45 -27.78 50.07
CA ARG A 624 -1.01 -26.54 50.59
C ARG A 624 -2.38 -26.31 49.94
N VAL A 625 -3.43 -26.21 50.74
CA VAL A 625 -4.82 -25.94 50.31
C VAL A 625 -5.27 -24.61 50.89
N ILE A 626 -5.84 -23.72 50.05
CA ILE A 626 -6.42 -22.46 50.51
C ILE A 626 -7.93 -22.65 50.61
N VAL A 627 -8.47 -22.53 51.82
CA VAL A 627 -9.91 -22.61 52.11
C VAL A 627 -10.43 -21.18 52.20
N LYS A 628 -11.35 -20.79 51.32
CA LYS A 628 -11.87 -19.41 51.23
C LYS A 628 -12.94 -19.11 52.28
#